data_AF-A0A7K8XCG6-F1
#
_entry.id   AF-A0A7K8XCG6-F1
#
_cell.length_a   1.000
_cell.length_b   1.000
_cell.length_c   1.000
_cell.angle_alpha   90.00
_cell.angle_beta   90.00
_cell.angle_gamma   90.00
#
_symmetry.space_group_name_H-M   'P 1'
#
loop_
_entity.id
_entity.type
_entity.pdbx_description
1 polymer ?
#
loop_
_entity_poly.entity_id
_entity_poly.type
_entity_poly.pdbx_seq_one_letter_code
_entity_poly.pdbx_strand_id
1 'polypeptide(L)'
;GTRLAPKEKLDIPVLFMPDTMKIHEAVVVIHVMRENGENWPYEDSAELTKDLKSVTLGETGGLQEILWIYPVHGITEAVQQKLVSAVICCQARQRVERRVEVPLTGVVPGATSTPARRKSTKVIESSPANIQDKIKDTDGLSTTVEFMYELQYPSNEIKSQLESLVDMRLIEREHDTESGIATLIFKTVFAPTKPMRNEATLIVQCTTGGVWKFPMLFIAMEPEVDDVINIEAVGLNKESLIDFKLTSQT
;
A
#
# COMPACT_ATOMS: atom_id res chain seq x y z
N GLY A 1 -12.33 -38.29 -4.46
CA GLY A 1 -11.61 -37.97 -3.21
C GLY A 1 -10.18 -38.43 -3.33
N THR A 2 -9.25 -37.80 -2.63
CA THR A 2 -7.85 -38.23 -2.56
C THR A 2 -7.71 -39.21 -1.41
N ARG A 3 -7.14 -40.40 -1.68
CA ARG A 3 -6.84 -41.38 -0.63
C ARG A 3 -5.59 -40.91 0.11
N LEU A 4 -5.66 -40.89 1.44
CA LEU A 4 -4.53 -40.53 2.30
C LEU A 4 -4.24 -41.69 3.25
N ALA A 5 -3.01 -42.18 3.22
CA ALA A 5 -2.50 -43.11 4.20
C ALA A 5 -2.22 -42.37 5.53
N PRO A 6 -2.12 -43.11 6.65
CA PRO A 6 -1.75 -42.51 7.92
C PRO A 6 -0.45 -41.71 7.83
N LYS A 7 -0.47 -40.46 8.32
CA LYS A 7 0.64 -39.49 8.30
C LYS A 7 1.06 -38.98 6.91
N GLU A 8 0.31 -39.34 5.87
CA GLU A 8 0.49 -38.76 4.55
C GLU A 8 0.05 -37.28 4.56
N LYS A 9 0.73 -36.46 3.76
CA LYS A 9 0.42 -35.04 3.62
C LYS A 9 -0.42 -34.83 2.36
N LEU A 10 -1.40 -33.94 2.43
CA LEU A 10 -2.17 -33.49 1.29
C LEU A 10 -1.81 -32.04 0.97
N ASP A 11 -1.27 -31.80 -0.21
CA ASP A 11 -1.02 -30.46 -0.71
C ASP A 11 -2.21 -30.01 -1.58
N ILE A 12 -2.80 -28.86 -1.24
CA ILE A 12 -3.94 -28.26 -1.97
C ILE A 12 -3.46 -26.94 -2.59
N PRO A 13 -3.07 -26.93 -3.88
CA PRO A 13 -2.64 -25.70 -4.53
C PRO A 13 -3.83 -24.77 -4.76
N VAL A 14 -3.66 -23.49 -4.44
CA VAL A 14 -4.64 -22.44 -4.70
C VAL A 14 -4.05 -21.47 -5.72
N LEU A 15 -4.74 -21.29 -6.86
CA LEU A 15 -4.38 -20.32 -7.90
C LEU A 15 -5.35 -19.15 -7.83
N PHE A 16 -4.82 -17.94 -7.71
CA PHE A 16 -5.59 -16.69 -7.68
C PHE A 16 -5.19 -15.81 -8.87
N MET A 17 -6.14 -15.60 -9.80
CA MET A 17 -5.97 -14.77 -10.99
C MET A 17 -7.15 -13.81 -11.12
N PRO A 18 -7.17 -12.71 -10.33
CA PRO A 18 -8.25 -11.74 -10.36
C PRO A 18 -8.24 -10.96 -11.68
N ASP A 19 -9.43 -10.70 -12.23
CA ASP A 19 -9.67 -9.85 -13.39
C ASP A 19 -10.07 -8.41 -13.00
N THR A 20 -10.36 -8.19 -11.72
CA THR A 20 -10.81 -6.91 -11.16
C THR A 20 -10.11 -6.57 -9.85
N MET A 21 -9.93 -5.27 -9.56
CA MET A 21 -9.29 -4.76 -8.34
C MET A 21 -10.25 -4.76 -7.14
N LYS A 22 -10.65 -5.96 -6.72
CA LYS A 22 -11.55 -6.19 -5.58
C LYS A 22 -11.05 -7.30 -4.67
N ILE A 23 -11.54 -7.33 -3.43
CA ILE A 23 -11.41 -8.51 -2.56
C ILE A 23 -12.29 -9.62 -3.12
N HIS A 24 -11.73 -10.83 -3.17
CA HIS A 24 -12.44 -12.04 -3.55
C HIS A 24 -12.52 -12.96 -2.34
N GLU A 25 -13.73 -13.37 -1.97
CA GLU A 25 -13.95 -14.28 -0.84
C GLU A 25 -14.26 -15.67 -1.37
N ALA A 26 -13.58 -16.66 -0.81
CA ALA A 26 -13.79 -18.07 -1.10
C ALA A 26 -13.65 -18.88 0.19
N VAL A 27 -14.08 -20.13 0.15
CA VAL A 27 -13.96 -21.05 1.28
C VAL A 27 -13.44 -22.38 0.76
N VAL A 28 -12.37 -22.88 1.36
CA VAL A 28 -11.87 -24.23 1.13
C VAL A 28 -12.52 -25.14 2.14
N VAL A 29 -13.31 -26.10 1.64
CA VAL A 29 -14.02 -27.07 2.47
C VAL A 29 -13.38 -28.43 2.25
N ILE A 30 -12.82 -29.02 3.31
CA ILE A 30 -12.18 -30.33 3.30
C ILE A 30 -13.06 -31.31 4.06
N HIS A 31 -13.58 -32.29 3.33
CA HIS A 31 -14.34 -33.40 3.86
C HIS A 31 -13.45 -34.64 3.95
N VAL A 32 -13.34 -35.23 5.14
CA VAL A 32 -12.57 -36.45 5.38
C VAL A 32 -13.48 -37.52 5.95
N MET A 33 -13.53 -38.64 5.24
CA MET A 33 -14.30 -39.83 5.59
C MET A 33 -13.42 -41.07 5.48
N ARG A 34 -13.73 -42.13 6.23
CA ARG A 34 -13.05 -43.42 6.03
C ARG A 34 -13.36 -43.94 4.63
N GLU A 35 -12.37 -44.54 4.00
CA GLU A 35 -12.52 -45.15 2.67
C GLU A 35 -13.62 -46.22 2.63
N ASN A 36 -13.82 -46.94 3.73
CA ASN A 36 -14.85 -47.96 3.85
C ASN A 36 -16.23 -47.41 4.25
N GLY A 37 -16.37 -46.10 4.46
CA GLY A 37 -17.62 -45.46 4.88
C GLY A 37 -18.04 -45.75 6.33
N GLU A 38 -17.23 -46.47 7.10
CA GLU A 38 -17.52 -46.75 8.51
C GLU A 38 -17.11 -45.58 9.40
N ASN A 39 -17.73 -45.49 10.58
CA ASN A 39 -17.35 -44.51 11.59
C ASN A 39 -15.95 -44.84 12.15
N TRP A 40 -15.18 -43.80 12.48
CA TRP A 40 -13.95 -43.98 13.25
C TRP A 40 -14.29 -44.36 14.70
N PRO A 41 -13.56 -45.34 15.28
CA PRO A 41 -13.69 -45.65 16.70
C PRO A 41 -13.16 -44.45 17.49
N TYR A 42 -14.03 -43.85 18.30
CA TYR A 42 -13.70 -42.70 19.12
C TYR A 42 -14.37 -42.86 20.47
N GLU A 43 -13.60 -42.90 21.55
CA GLU A 43 -14.09 -43.31 22.88
C GLU A 43 -14.52 -42.14 23.78
N ASP A 44 -14.18 -40.89 23.45
CA ASP A 44 -14.34 -39.75 24.38
C ASP A 44 -15.33 -38.68 23.90
N SER A 45 -16.57 -39.12 23.65
CA SER A 45 -17.66 -38.30 23.08
C SER A 45 -18.04 -37.05 23.89
N ALA A 46 -17.60 -36.93 25.14
CA ALA A 46 -17.99 -35.86 26.06
C ALA A 46 -17.16 -34.56 25.89
N GLU A 47 -15.92 -34.62 25.39
CA GLU A 47 -15.03 -33.45 25.27
C GLU A 47 -15.00 -32.79 23.88
N LEU A 48 -15.44 -33.48 22.82
CA LEU A 48 -15.39 -32.96 21.44
C LEU A 48 -16.29 -31.75 21.18
N THR A 49 -17.40 -31.63 21.92
CA THR A 49 -18.52 -30.75 21.55
C THR A 49 -18.30 -29.28 21.89
N LYS A 50 -17.33 -28.94 22.75
CA LYS A 50 -17.13 -27.54 23.16
C LYS A 50 -16.24 -26.75 22.21
N ASP A 51 -15.29 -27.39 21.53
CA ASP A 51 -14.26 -26.67 20.76
C ASP A 51 -14.18 -27.04 19.26
N LEU A 52 -14.78 -28.14 18.78
CA LEU A 52 -14.76 -28.51 17.36
C LEU A 52 -16.14 -28.47 16.70
N LYS A 53 -16.46 -27.36 16.00
CA LYS A 53 -17.60 -27.26 15.05
C LYS A 53 -17.39 -28.06 13.74
N SER A 54 -16.33 -28.85 13.66
CA SER A 54 -15.77 -29.44 12.43
C SER A 54 -15.93 -30.96 12.34
N VAL A 55 -16.79 -31.59 13.14
CA VAL A 55 -16.93 -33.07 13.18
C VAL A 55 -18.40 -33.47 13.30
N THR A 56 -18.82 -34.46 12.51
CA THR A 56 -20.17 -35.04 12.56
C THR A 56 -20.11 -36.43 13.22
N LEU A 57 -20.97 -36.66 14.22
CA LEU A 57 -21.09 -37.93 14.93
C LEU A 57 -22.15 -38.81 14.26
N GLY A 58 -21.84 -40.09 14.00
CA GLY A 58 -22.80 -41.06 13.50
C GLY A 58 -23.73 -41.59 14.59
N GLU A 59 -24.84 -42.22 14.19
CA GLU A 59 -25.89 -42.76 15.09
C GLU A 59 -25.36 -43.75 16.15
N THR A 60 -24.20 -44.36 15.90
CA THR A 60 -23.54 -45.33 16.79
C THR A 60 -22.49 -44.71 17.72
N GLY A 61 -22.36 -43.38 17.74
CA GLY A 61 -21.45 -42.64 18.63
C GLY A 61 -20.00 -42.54 18.14
N GLY A 62 -19.69 -43.03 16.93
CA GLY A 62 -18.37 -42.86 16.30
C GLY A 62 -18.30 -41.61 15.41
N LEU A 63 -17.09 -41.13 15.12
CA LEU A 63 -16.90 -39.99 14.20
C LEU A 63 -17.16 -40.45 12.76
N GLN A 64 -18.14 -39.85 12.10
CA GLN A 64 -18.52 -40.21 10.73
C GLN A 64 -17.72 -39.42 9.70
N GLU A 65 -17.55 -38.13 9.96
CA GLU A 65 -16.93 -37.19 9.03
C GLU A 65 -16.20 -36.09 9.79
N ILE A 66 -15.05 -35.67 9.24
CA ILE A 66 -14.34 -34.48 9.67
C ILE A 66 -14.45 -33.44 8.55
N LEU A 67 -14.94 -32.26 8.91
CA LEU A 67 -15.22 -31.14 8.04
C LEU A 67 -14.38 -29.92 8.45
N TRP A 68 -13.35 -29.59 7.68
CA TRP A 68 -12.62 -28.35 7.88
C TRP A 68 -13.06 -27.29 6.88
N ILE A 69 -13.30 -26.08 7.39
CA ILE A 69 -13.75 -24.92 6.60
C ILE A 69 -12.71 -23.82 6.79
N TYR A 70 -11.96 -23.52 5.74
CA TYR A 70 -10.93 -22.48 5.73
C TYR A 70 -11.38 -21.30 4.85
N PRO A 71 -11.70 -20.13 5.42
CA PRO A 71 -11.97 -18.94 4.64
C PRO A 71 -10.68 -18.47 3.93
N VAL A 72 -10.80 -18.13 2.66
CA VAL A 72 -9.72 -17.63 1.81
C VAL A 72 -10.12 -16.25 1.28
N HIS A 73 -9.31 -15.25 1.60
CA HIS A 73 -9.48 -13.89 1.11
C HIS A 73 -8.40 -13.59 0.06
N GLY A 74 -8.81 -13.49 -1.21
CA GLY A 74 -7.96 -13.05 -2.31
C GLY A 74 -7.89 -11.53 -2.34
N ILE A 75 -6.74 -10.97 -1.95
CA ILE A 75 -6.48 -9.52 -2.04
C ILE A 75 -5.81 -9.25 -3.37
N THR A 76 -6.46 -8.45 -4.22
CA THR A 76 -5.90 -8.08 -5.51
C THR A 76 -4.87 -6.97 -5.33
N GLU A 77 -3.60 -7.28 -5.60
CA GLU A 77 -2.51 -6.33 -5.59
C GLU A 77 -2.03 -6.04 -7.01
N ALA A 78 -1.91 -4.76 -7.37
CA ALA A 78 -1.30 -4.36 -8.63
C ALA A 78 0.22 -4.49 -8.54
N VAL A 79 0.80 -5.51 -9.18
CA VAL A 79 2.25 -5.57 -9.40
C VAL A 79 2.58 -4.61 -10.54
N GLN A 80 3.02 -3.41 -10.18
CA GLN A 80 3.46 -2.42 -11.17
C GLN A 80 4.83 -2.81 -11.71
N GLN A 81 4.81 -3.65 -12.76
CA GLN A 81 5.97 -4.41 -13.23
C GLN A 81 7.18 -3.60 -13.75
N LYS A 82 7.19 -2.26 -13.79
CA LYS A 82 8.34 -1.48 -14.28
C LYS A 82 8.22 0.04 -14.13
N LEU A 83 7.49 0.56 -13.16
CA LEU A 83 7.49 2.02 -12.97
C LEU A 83 8.83 2.46 -12.36
N VAL A 84 9.47 3.41 -13.03
CA VAL A 84 10.57 4.20 -12.44
C VAL A 84 10.01 4.81 -11.17
N SER A 85 10.60 4.50 -10.01
CA SER A 85 10.17 5.08 -8.74
C SER A 85 10.00 6.59 -8.90
N ALA A 86 8.91 7.15 -8.40
CA ALA A 86 8.75 8.60 -8.46
C ALA A 86 9.91 9.24 -7.68
N VAL A 87 10.85 9.88 -8.38
CA VAL A 87 12.04 10.48 -7.77
C VAL A 87 11.75 11.94 -7.45
N ILE A 88 11.82 12.28 -6.16
CA ILE A 88 11.70 13.65 -5.68
C ILE A 88 13.06 14.04 -5.11
N CYS A 89 13.75 14.95 -5.79
CA CYS A 89 15.08 15.40 -5.42
C CYS A 89 15.17 16.91 -5.20
N CYS A 90 16.01 17.30 -4.26
CA CYS A 90 16.45 18.67 -4.03
C CYS A 90 17.79 18.67 -3.27
N GLN A 91 18.36 19.84 -3.01
CA GLN A 91 19.50 19.95 -2.09
C GLN A 91 19.00 19.98 -0.63
N ALA A 92 19.85 19.61 0.31
CA ALA A 92 19.58 19.82 1.72
C ALA A 92 19.32 21.32 1.99
N ARG A 93 18.43 21.60 2.94
CA ARG A 93 17.94 22.94 3.34
C ARG A 93 17.07 23.64 2.30
N GLN A 94 16.78 23.00 1.16
CA GLN A 94 15.82 23.48 0.18
C GLN A 94 14.46 22.82 0.36
N ARG A 95 13.43 23.41 -0.23
CA ARG A 95 12.06 22.86 -0.29
C ARG A 95 11.64 22.72 -1.74
N VAL A 96 11.21 21.51 -2.13
CA VAL A 96 10.66 21.24 -3.46
C VAL A 96 9.21 20.80 -3.35
N GLU A 97 8.41 21.20 -4.32
CA GLU A 97 7.03 20.76 -4.49
C GLU A 97 6.89 20.10 -5.86
N ARG A 98 6.31 18.89 -5.90
CA ARG A 98 6.09 18.12 -7.12
C ARG A 98 4.66 17.60 -7.19
N ARG A 99 4.15 17.50 -8.41
CA ARG A 99 2.91 16.77 -8.72
C ARG A 99 3.30 15.33 -9.08
N VAL A 100 2.75 14.37 -8.37
CA VAL A 100 2.97 12.94 -8.57
C VAL A 100 1.66 12.34 -9.09
N GLU A 101 1.69 11.82 -10.30
CA GLU A 101 0.54 11.19 -10.95
C GLU A 101 0.60 9.67 -10.74
N VAL A 102 -0.52 9.11 -10.28
CA VAL A 102 -0.60 7.75 -9.77
C VAL A 102 -1.73 7.04 -10.53
N PRO A 103 -1.41 6.33 -11.62
CA PRO A 103 -2.40 5.61 -12.42
C PRO A 103 -2.83 4.31 -11.74
N LEU A 104 -4.13 4.20 -11.46
CA LEU A 104 -4.79 3.03 -10.89
C LEU A 104 -5.45 2.23 -12.02
N THR A 105 -4.76 1.18 -12.47
CA THR A 105 -5.29 0.24 -13.48
C THR A 105 -6.26 -0.75 -12.86
N GLY A 106 -7.25 -1.20 -13.63
CA GLY A 106 -8.23 -2.20 -13.19
C GLY A 106 -9.34 -1.66 -12.28
N VAL A 107 -9.47 -0.34 -12.17
CA VAL A 107 -10.60 0.33 -11.52
C VAL A 107 -11.78 0.28 -12.48
N VAL A 108 -12.71 -0.66 -12.31
CA VAL A 108 -13.92 -0.74 -13.15
C VAL A 108 -15.00 0.17 -12.57
N PRO A 109 -15.40 1.27 -13.22
CA PRO A 109 -16.61 1.98 -12.87
C PRO A 109 -17.81 1.26 -13.46
N GLY A 110 -18.95 1.35 -12.79
CA GLY A 110 -20.22 0.88 -13.33
C GLY A 110 -20.44 1.43 -14.76
N ALA A 111 -20.64 0.51 -15.70
CA ALA A 111 -20.92 0.83 -17.08
C ALA A 111 -22.20 1.66 -17.19
N THR A 112 -22.07 2.96 -17.49
CA THR A 112 -23.09 3.66 -18.26
C THR A 112 -22.41 4.44 -19.37
N SER A 113 -22.65 3.95 -20.58
CA SER A 113 -22.28 4.54 -21.85
C SER A 113 -22.83 5.97 -21.95
N THR A 114 -21.97 6.96 -21.79
CA THR A 114 -22.19 8.30 -22.35
C THR A 114 -20.86 8.78 -22.92
N PRO A 115 -20.81 9.21 -24.19
CA PRO A 115 -19.58 9.75 -24.73
C PRO A 115 -19.32 11.12 -24.09
N ALA A 116 -18.03 11.41 -23.91
CA ALA A 116 -17.43 12.72 -23.75
C ALA A 116 -16.95 13.14 -22.35
N ARG A 117 -15.69 13.61 -22.42
CA ARG A 117 -15.01 14.62 -21.62
C ARG A 117 -14.37 14.09 -20.34
N ARG A 118 -13.02 14.15 -20.31
CA ARG A 118 -12.19 14.06 -19.11
C ARG A 118 -12.82 14.94 -18.02
N LYS A 119 -13.45 14.32 -17.02
CA LYS A 119 -13.96 15.01 -15.84
C LYS A 119 -12.79 15.09 -14.86
N SER A 120 -12.24 16.29 -14.70
CA SER A 120 -11.28 16.62 -13.65
C SER A 120 -12.05 17.27 -12.52
N THR A 121 -11.91 16.72 -11.32
CA THR A 121 -12.46 17.31 -10.09
C THR A 121 -11.29 17.78 -9.24
N LYS A 122 -11.16 19.10 -9.08
CA LYS A 122 -10.18 19.71 -8.17
C LYS A 122 -10.67 19.58 -6.73
N VAL A 123 -9.84 19.01 -5.87
CA VAL A 123 -10.07 18.95 -4.43
C VAL A 123 -9.56 20.27 -3.82
N ILE A 124 -10.42 21.05 -3.18
CA ILE A 124 -10.04 22.30 -2.49
C ILE A 124 -10.01 22.03 -0.96
N GLU A 125 -8.95 22.52 -0.32
CA GLU A 125 -8.23 22.02 0.88
C GLU A 125 -8.86 22.22 2.29
N SER A 126 -8.44 21.43 3.30
CA SER A 126 -7.51 21.90 4.38
C SER A 126 -7.24 20.87 5.52
N SER A 127 -6.00 20.93 6.04
CA SER A 127 -5.49 20.39 7.32
C SER A 127 -4.70 19.06 7.31
N PRO A 128 -3.49 19.01 7.92
CA PRO A 128 -2.69 17.81 8.08
C PRO A 128 -3.06 17.10 9.39
N ALA A 129 -3.68 15.94 9.30
CA ALA A 129 -3.66 14.86 10.30
C ALA A 129 -4.80 13.91 9.95
N ASN A 130 -4.46 12.70 9.50
CA ASN A 130 -5.15 11.45 9.81
C ASN A 130 -6.67 11.57 10.08
N ILE A 131 -7.52 11.68 9.05
CA ILE A 131 -8.98 11.48 9.16
C ILE A 131 -9.54 11.05 7.80
N GLN A 132 -10.38 10.02 7.85
CA GLN A 132 -11.25 9.54 6.77
C GLN A 132 -12.01 10.72 6.14
N ASP A 133 -11.79 10.97 4.86
CA ASP A 133 -12.51 12.04 4.18
C ASP A 133 -13.83 11.50 3.62
N LYS A 134 -14.94 12.08 4.09
CA LYS A 134 -16.31 11.66 3.80
C LYS A 134 -17.02 12.79 3.08
N ILE A 135 -17.24 12.65 1.78
CA ILE A 135 -18.01 13.62 1.00
C ILE A 135 -19.15 12.91 0.28
N LYS A 136 -20.38 13.34 0.60
CA LYS A 136 -21.61 12.95 -0.12
C LYS A 136 -21.70 13.73 -1.43
N ASP A 137 -21.68 13.03 -2.55
CA ASP A 137 -22.13 13.57 -3.83
C ASP A 137 -23.62 13.93 -3.74
N THR A 138 -23.94 15.19 -4.04
CA THR A 138 -25.29 15.61 -4.42
C THR A 138 -25.39 15.52 -5.93
N ASP A 139 -25.56 14.29 -6.43
CA ASP A 139 -26.38 13.97 -7.60
C ASP A 139 -26.45 12.43 -7.72
N GLY A 140 -27.68 11.95 -7.92
CA GLY A 140 -28.09 10.57 -7.63
C GLY A 140 -27.31 9.48 -8.36
N LEU A 141 -26.90 8.48 -7.57
CA LEU A 141 -26.60 7.10 -7.96
C LEU A 141 -25.40 6.90 -8.90
N SER A 142 -24.21 7.31 -8.46
CA SER A 142 -22.97 6.67 -8.86
C SER A 142 -22.24 6.24 -7.59
N THR A 143 -21.91 4.96 -7.47
CA THR A 143 -21.12 4.45 -6.34
C THR A 143 -19.69 4.99 -6.48
N THR A 144 -19.45 6.19 -5.98
CA THR A 144 -18.14 6.83 -6.04
C THR A 144 -17.18 5.98 -5.23
N VAL A 145 -16.28 5.26 -5.92
CA VAL A 145 -15.24 4.45 -5.26
C VAL A 145 -14.34 5.41 -4.49
N GLU A 146 -14.36 5.31 -3.17
CA GLU A 146 -13.46 6.05 -2.27
C GLU A 146 -12.09 5.37 -2.23
N PHE A 147 -11.04 6.19 -2.11
CA PHE A 147 -9.66 5.73 -2.02
C PHE A 147 -9.05 6.20 -0.71
N MET A 148 -8.39 5.28 -0.02
CA MET A 148 -7.50 5.55 1.10
C MET A 148 -6.06 5.52 0.60
N TYR A 149 -5.21 6.36 1.17
CA TYR A 149 -3.79 6.39 0.82
C TYR A 149 -2.92 6.59 2.05
N GLU A 150 -1.75 5.96 2.05
CA GLU A 150 -0.76 6.07 3.11
C GLU A 150 0.65 5.95 2.52
N LEU A 151 1.61 6.67 3.09
CA LEU A 151 3.03 6.47 2.79
C LEU A 151 3.62 5.45 3.78
N GLN A 152 3.96 4.28 3.27
CA GLN A 152 4.60 3.20 4.04
C GLN A 152 6.12 3.30 3.94
N TYR A 153 6.81 3.06 5.05
CA TYR A 153 8.27 3.12 5.12
C TYR A 153 8.87 1.73 5.34
N PRO A 154 10.06 1.41 4.78
CA PRO A 154 10.70 0.11 4.98
C PRO A 154 11.12 -0.17 6.42
N SER A 155 11.36 0.87 7.22
CA SER A 155 11.76 0.76 8.63
C SER A 155 11.30 1.97 9.45
N ASN A 156 11.25 1.80 10.77
CA ASN A 156 10.95 2.89 11.70
C ASN A 156 12.02 4.00 11.69
N GLU A 157 13.25 3.66 11.34
CA GLU A 157 14.35 4.63 11.19
C GLU A 157 14.12 5.52 9.95
N ILE A 158 13.76 4.92 8.81
CA ILE A 158 13.43 5.70 7.61
C ILE A 158 12.18 6.55 7.85
N LYS A 159 11.18 5.99 8.53
CA LYS A 159 9.97 6.72 8.93
C LYS A 159 10.32 7.98 9.73
N SER A 160 11.09 7.84 10.82
CA SER A 160 11.43 8.99 11.67
C SER A 160 12.23 10.07 10.92
N GLN A 161 13.05 9.67 9.94
CA GLN A 161 13.78 10.60 9.09
C GLN A 161 12.88 11.31 8.07
N LEU A 162 11.89 10.63 7.49
CA LEU A 162 11.16 11.14 6.32
C LEU A 162 9.79 11.76 6.66
N GLU A 163 9.12 11.27 7.72
CA GLU A 163 7.75 11.64 8.11
C GLU A 163 7.57 13.14 8.36
N SER A 164 8.59 13.82 8.91
CA SER A 164 8.56 15.27 9.13
C SER A 164 9.04 16.10 7.94
N LEU A 165 9.68 15.46 6.95
CA LEU A 165 10.31 16.12 5.80
C LEU A 165 9.45 16.04 4.53
N VAL A 166 8.46 15.13 4.52
CA VAL A 166 7.57 14.89 3.39
C VAL A 166 6.13 15.16 3.81
N ASP A 167 5.46 16.04 3.05
CA ASP A 167 4.01 16.21 3.12
C ASP A 167 3.41 15.78 1.78
N MET A 168 2.31 15.03 1.81
CA MET A 168 1.67 14.51 0.62
C MET A 168 0.16 14.58 0.74
N ARG A 169 -0.48 15.21 -0.25
CA ARG A 169 -1.93 15.35 -0.29
C ARG A 169 -2.49 15.14 -1.67
N LEU A 170 -3.66 14.50 -1.75
CA LEU A 170 -4.41 14.38 -2.99
C LEU A 170 -4.96 15.75 -3.39
N ILE A 171 -4.75 16.17 -4.63
CA ILE A 171 -5.23 17.47 -5.14
C ILE A 171 -6.25 17.33 -6.27
N GLU A 172 -6.20 16.22 -7.01
CA GLU A 172 -7.03 16.02 -8.18
C GLU A 172 -7.20 14.53 -8.45
N ARG A 173 -8.39 14.18 -8.93
CA ARG A 173 -8.72 12.84 -9.43
C ARG A 173 -9.20 12.99 -10.85
N GLU A 174 -8.57 12.25 -11.74
CA GLU A 174 -9.00 12.09 -13.12
C GLU A 174 -9.48 10.67 -13.32
N HIS A 175 -10.50 10.53 -14.15
CA HIS A 175 -11.02 9.22 -14.51
C HIS A 175 -11.16 9.13 -16.03
N ASP A 176 -10.45 8.18 -16.62
CA ASP A 176 -10.59 7.86 -18.03
C ASP A 176 -11.57 6.69 -18.20
N THR A 177 -12.77 7.02 -18.69
CA THR A 177 -13.83 6.04 -18.96
C THR A 177 -13.52 5.12 -20.13
N GLU A 178 -12.61 5.49 -21.02
CA GLU A 178 -12.26 4.68 -22.20
C GLU A 178 -11.24 3.59 -21.83
N SER A 179 -10.22 3.94 -21.03
CA SER A 179 -9.19 2.99 -20.58
C SER A 179 -9.51 2.27 -19.27
N GLY A 180 -10.51 2.74 -18.50
CA GLY A 180 -10.82 2.20 -17.17
C GLY A 180 -9.69 2.47 -16.16
N ILE A 181 -8.92 3.53 -16.38
CA ILE A 181 -7.82 3.95 -15.50
C ILE A 181 -8.27 5.19 -14.74
N ALA A 182 -8.18 5.12 -13.41
CA ALA A 182 -8.32 6.29 -12.55
C ALA A 182 -6.92 6.83 -12.23
N THR A 183 -6.68 8.13 -12.40
CA THR A 183 -5.40 8.76 -12.06
C THR A 183 -5.60 9.65 -10.84
N LEU A 184 -4.85 9.37 -9.77
CA LEU A 184 -4.77 10.24 -8.60
C LEU A 184 -3.57 11.15 -8.73
N ILE A 185 -3.76 12.45 -8.55
CA ILE A 185 -2.68 13.43 -8.62
C ILE A 185 -2.42 13.95 -7.21
N PHE A 186 -1.23 13.66 -6.70
CA PHE A 186 -0.77 14.10 -5.40
C PHE A 186 0.13 15.32 -5.54
N LYS A 187 -0.03 16.28 -4.64
CA LYS A 187 0.98 17.30 -4.37
C LYS A 187 1.87 16.78 -3.27
N THR A 188 3.15 16.62 -3.57
CA THR A 188 4.17 16.16 -2.63
C THR A 188 5.17 17.29 -2.39
N VAL A 189 5.34 17.65 -1.13
CA VAL A 189 6.32 18.61 -0.64
C VAL A 189 7.45 17.83 0.03
N PHE A 190 8.69 18.14 -0.30
CA PHE A 190 9.87 17.57 0.33
C PHE A 190 10.83 18.69 0.76
N ALA A 191 11.15 18.73 2.05
CA ALA A 191 11.94 19.81 2.68
C ALA A 191 13.03 19.24 3.62
N PRO A 192 14.06 18.57 3.07
CA PRO A 192 15.11 17.94 3.87
C PRO A 192 16.06 18.96 4.50
N THR A 193 16.54 18.69 5.72
CA THR A 193 17.54 19.54 6.41
C THR A 193 18.97 19.03 6.25
N LYS A 194 19.13 17.75 5.93
CA LYS A 194 20.42 17.06 5.74
C LYS A 194 20.42 16.28 4.43
N PRO A 195 21.59 16.03 3.83
CA PRO A 195 21.70 15.10 2.70
C PRO A 195 21.20 13.71 3.11
N MET A 196 20.39 13.09 2.26
CA MET A 196 19.76 11.80 2.53
C MET A 196 19.28 11.13 1.24
N ARG A 197 19.13 9.81 1.27
CA ARG A 197 18.53 9.03 0.18
C ARG A 197 17.68 7.93 0.78
N ASN A 198 16.37 8.11 0.77
CA ASN A 198 15.41 7.21 1.41
C ASN A 198 14.28 6.81 0.44
N GLU A 199 13.80 5.59 0.60
CA GLU A 199 12.68 5.04 -0.16
C GLU A 199 11.43 4.96 0.73
N ALA A 200 10.27 5.18 0.12
CA ALA A 200 8.97 4.94 0.72
C ALA A 200 7.98 4.45 -0.35
N THR A 201 6.91 3.80 0.06
CA THR A 201 5.90 3.25 -0.85
C THR A 201 4.58 3.93 -0.58
N LEU A 202 4.05 4.63 -1.58
CA LEU A 202 2.67 5.11 -1.54
C LEU A 202 1.73 3.93 -1.77
N ILE A 203 0.96 3.58 -0.74
CA ILE A 203 -0.09 2.59 -0.78
C ILE A 203 -1.39 3.32 -1.08
N VAL A 204 -2.08 2.89 -2.14
CA VAL A 204 -3.44 3.33 -2.44
C VAL A 204 -4.35 2.12 -2.32
N GLN A 205 -5.41 2.23 -1.53
CA GLN A 205 -6.40 1.18 -1.34
C GLN A 205 -7.78 1.74 -1.69
N CYS A 206 -8.54 1.00 -2.49
CA CYS A 206 -9.94 1.34 -2.74
C CYS A 206 -10.85 0.67 -1.71
N THR A 207 -12.05 1.21 -1.50
CA THR A 207 -13.07 0.58 -0.63
C THR A 207 -13.51 -0.80 -1.13
N THR A 208 -13.33 -1.10 -2.42
CA THR A 208 -13.57 -2.45 -2.96
C THR A 208 -12.44 -3.44 -2.64
N GLY A 209 -11.35 -2.97 -2.04
CA GLY A 209 -10.29 -3.79 -1.48
C GLY A 209 -9.10 -4.09 -2.41
N GLY A 210 -9.10 -3.56 -3.63
CA GLY A 210 -7.89 -3.52 -4.46
C GLY A 210 -6.83 -2.59 -3.88
N VAL A 211 -5.57 -3.02 -3.97
CA VAL A 211 -4.41 -2.31 -3.43
C VAL A 211 -3.38 -2.06 -4.53
N TRP A 212 -2.91 -0.82 -4.62
CA TRP A 212 -1.83 -0.41 -5.51
C TRP A 212 -0.65 0.10 -4.68
N LYS A 213 0.57 -0.30 -5.07
CA LYS A 213 1.81 0.05 -4.37
C LYS A 213 2.72 0.81 -5.34
N PHE A 214 3.08 2.03 -4.98
CA PHE A 214 3.90 2.93 -5.81
C PHE A 214 5.21 3.26 -5.08
N PRO A 215 6.36 2.72 -5.51
CA PRO A 215 7.63 3.07 -4.89
C PRO A 215 8.03 4.52 -5.22
N MET A 216 8.51 5.22 -4.21
CA MET A 216 8.95 6.61 -4.27
C MET A 216 10.36 6.72 -3.68
N LEU A 217 11.18 7.57 -4.30
CA LEU A 217 12.57 7.79 -3.90
C LEU A 217 12.77 9.28 -3.58
N PHE A 218 13.21 9.57 -2.36
CA PHE A 218 13.49 10.91 -1.88
C PHE A 218 15.00 11.11 -1.76
N ILE A 219 15.53 12.13 -2.45
CA ILE A 219 16.97 12.41 -2.50
C ILE A 219 17.24 13.86 -2.10
N ALA A 220 17.95 14.06 -1.01
CA ALA A 220 18.55 15.34 -0.66
C ALA A 220 20.05 15.29 -0.94
N MET A 221 20.52 16.12 -1.86
CA MET A 221 21.94 16.28 -2.17
C MET A 221 22.62 17.21 -1.15
N GLU A 222 23.94 17.36 -1.25
CA GLU A 222 24.68 18.36 -0.47
C GLU A 222 24.06 19.76 -0.63
N PRO A 223 23.98 20.55 0.47
CA PRO A 223 23.46 21.90 0.40
C PRO A 223 24.35 22.77 -0.49
N GLU A 224 23.77 23.80 -1.08
CA GLU A 224 24.56 24.87 -1.69
C GLU A 224 25.49 25.50 -0.66
N VAL A 225 26.72 25.81 -1.09
CA VAL A 225 27.71 26.47 -0.26
C VAL A 225 27.27 27.91 -0.05
N ASP A 226 27.12 28.34 1.20
CA ASP A 226 26.59 29.67 1.52
C ASP A 226 27.49 30.78 0.95
N ASP A 227 28.82 30.62 1.03
CA ASP A 227 29.82 31.51 0.44
C ASP A 227 31.14 30.76 0.22
N VAL A 228 31.95 31.24 -0.73
CA VAL A 228 33.32 30.73 -0.97
C VAL A 228 34.33 31.72 -0.43
N ILE A 229 35.08 31.32 0.60
CA ILE A 229 36.17 32.14 1.14
C ILE A 229 37.46 31.83 0.37
N ASN A 230 37.86 32.77 -0.48
CA ASN A 230 39.15 32.70 -1.17
C ASN A 230 40.24 33.33 -0.30
N ILE A 231 41.28 32.56 0.00
CA ILE A 231 42.48 33.04 0.71
C ILE A 231 43.60 33.20 -0.30
N GLU A 232 43.98 34.45 -0.55
CA GLU A 232 45.08 34.78 -1.46
C GLU A 232 46.41 34.85 -0.69
N ALA A 233 47.45 34.17 -1.20
CA ALA A 233 48.79 34.24 -0.61
C ALA A 233 49.49 35.55 -0.99
N VAL A 234 50.15 36.20 -0.04
CA VAL A 234 50.99 37.40 -0.30
C VAL A 234 52.32 37.10 -1.01
N GLY A 235 52.66 35.82 -1.19
CA GLY A 235 53.84 35.38 -1.96
C GLY A 235 54.31 33.97 -1.59
N LEU A 236 55.17 33.38 -2.43
CA LEU A 236 55.77 32.07 -2.18
C LEU A 236 56.61 32.09 -0.89
N ASN A 237 56.42 31.13 0.01
CA ASN A 237 57.10 31.01 1.30
C ASN A 237 56.92 32.22 2.26
N LYS A 238 55.84 32.97 2.11
CA LYS A 238 55.46 34.02 3.06
C LYS A 238 54.19 33.61 3.80
N GLU A 239 54.17 33.85 5.10
CA GLU A 239 53.01 33.59 5.93
C GLU A 239 51.93 34.65 5.66
N SER A 240 50.69 34.18 5.48
CA SER A 240 49.49 35.00 5.40
C SER A 240 48.56 34.57 6.53
N LEU A 241 48.25 35.49 7.44
CA LEU A 241 47.39 35.25 8.59
C LEU A 241 46.06 35.95 8.37
N ILE A 242 44.97 35.21 8.48
CA ILE A 242 43.60 35.71 8.32
C ILE A 242 42.81 35.27 9.55
N ASP A 243 42.18 36.23 10.21
CA ASP A 243 41.34 36.00 11.38
C ASP A 243 39.86 36.08 10.99
N PHE A 244 39.09 35.04 11.35
CA PHE A 244 37.64 35.05 11.21
C PHE A 244 36.98 35.45 12.51
N LYS A 245 36.19 36.53 12.47
CA LYS A 245 35.37 36.97 13.60
C LYS A 245 33.90 36.86 13.24
N LEU A 246 33.23 35.87 13.80
CA LEU A 246 31.80 35.67 13.67
C LEU A 246 31.09 36.29 14.88
N THR A 247 30.02 37.03 14.63
CA THR A 247 29.15 37.58 15.68
C THR A 247 27.70 37.23 15.36
N SER A 248 27.02 36.55 16.29
CA SER A 248 25.58 36.31 16.19
C SER A 248 24.84 37.59 16.58
N GLN A 249 24.00 38.11 15.69
CA GLN A 249 22.93 39.04 16.06
C GLN A 249 21.63 38.25 16.00
N THR A 250 21.09 37.95 17.17
CA THR A 250 19.73 37.41 17.34
C THR A 250 18.69 38.36 16.78
#